data_AF-A0A2V1AIB4-F1
#
_entry.id   AF-A0A2V1AIB4-F1
#
_cell.length_a   1.000
_cell.length_b   1.000
_cell.length_c   1.000
_cell.angle_alpha   90.00
_cell.angle_beta   90.00
_cell.angle_gamma   90.00
#
_symmetry.space_group_name_H-M   'P 1'
#
loop_
_entity.id
_entity.type
_entity.pdbx_description
1 polymer ?
#
loop_
_entity_poly.entity_id
_entity_poly.type
_entity_poly.pdbx_seq_one_letter_code
_entity_poly.pdbx_strand_id
1 'polypeptide(L)'
;MLHIFRGSGLRWSTSTQTKFVRYNSSILGSLVNGEAVPTKDLRSYLTSKTLGDDEVEKIHEIVKNEKTSVDTINQLLQHGLQKDFSLYYTVSKASPSHAWDNEALHSLINNNPGRAISSWALLEKVGVNADSKCILEVVNKLLEGEISELREGAVEVTPDRLDRAIRLLNSVSDPVEKQWELLVQRAIELKRMEQLSSIEAEAFVPWLNQKLSSVTDQREFLHISKVIFDNNPDLLTKDSIAQILSYAQLENDPVTGPDYLQAVIDLVESKHLDTDKKDPESLLIRLKLVTTYGIHQDDFNKALEKFHAYQTHEKFGIELVQAKLVQVFGYQAFKRGDKTLLKIAETLVDPDELQVKTLAQLILARSKFNCEDSLNLYNDYINQVSKDINETTGRSPTGVLTEALMAANLYNNDREFAHLLYDKAIANGFLKDEAEAAQIKKVFRVYGDSFEESDSWRRLNPVLVTSSLTLLDETKKKTVMAAKRTANLHD
;
A
#
# COMPACT_ATOMS: atom_id res chain seq x y z
N MET A 1 -1.72 95.96 57.63
CA MET A 1 -3.20 95.86 57.75
C MET A 1 -3.63 94.74 56.80
N LEU A 2 -3.87 93.52 57.32
CA LEU A 2 -5.16 93.00 57.84
C LEU A 2 -6.15 92.74 56.68
N HIS A 3 -6.77 91.58 56.40
CA HIS A 3 -7.07 90.26 57.02
C HIS A 3 -7.20 89.23 55.86
N ILE A 4 -6.93 87.91 55.90
CA ILE A 4 -7.39 86.75 56.72
C ILE A 4 -8.88 86.31 56.56
N PHE A 5 -9.05 85.15 55.88
CA PHE A 5 -9.97 83.99 56.04
C PHE A 5 -11.51 84.07 56.06
N ARG A 6 -12.14 83.26 55.19
CA ARG A 6 -13.00 82.05 55.41
C ARG A 6 -13.64 81.68 54.04
N GLY A 7 -13.79 80.45 53.55
CA GLY A 7 -13.92 79.12 54.15
C GLY A 7 -15.31 78.55 53.81
N SER A 8 -15.43 77.71 52.77
CA SER A 8 -16.52 76.73 52.48
C SER A 8 -16.34 76.22 51.04
N GLY A 9 -16.40 74.95 50.68
CA GLY A 9 -16.60 73.69 51.37
C GLY A 9 -16.73 72.63 50.26
N LEU A 10 -15.83 71.65 50.24
CA LEU A 10 -15.86 70.50 49.34
C LEU A 10 -17.23 69.78 49.44
N ARG A 11 -17.86 69.51 48.30
CA ARG A 11 -18.81 68.39 48.14
C ARG A 11 -18.35 67.53 46.97
N TRP A 12 -17.76 66.39 47.29
CA TRP A 12 -17.61 65.29 46.36
C TRP A 12 -19.01 64.72 46.10
N SER A 13 -19.46 64.81 44.86
CA SER A 13 -20.65 64.09 44.38
C SER A 13 -20.20 62.71 43.94
N THR A 14 -20.75 61.73 44.63
CA THR A 14 -20.54 60.29 44.58
C THR A 14 -20.89 59.66 43.22
N SER A 15 -19.96 58.83 42.75
CA SER A 15 -20.17 57.55 42.06
C SER A 15 -21.27 57.46 40.99
N THR A 16 -20.86 57.54 39.73
CA THR A 16 -21.41 56.65 38.70
C THR A 16 -21.01 55.22 39.09
N GLN A 17 -21.90 54.54 39.81
CA GLN A 17 -21.82 53.10 40.01
C GLN A 17 -21.97 52.42 38.64
N THR A 18 -20.85 52.18 37.96
CA THR A 18 -20.73 51.03 37.07
C THR A 18 -21.02 49.81 37.92
N LYS A 19 -22.21 49.24 37.75
CA LYS A 19 -22.56 47.94 38.33
C LYS A 19 -21.55 46.94 37.81
N PHE A 20 -20.54 46.65 38.63
CA PHE A 20 -19.77 45.42 38.53
C PHE A 20 -20.73 44.27 38.81
N VAL A 21 -21.33 43.76 37.74
CA VAL A 21 -22.01 42.48 37.74
C VAL A 21 -20.98 41.44 38.18
N ARG A 22 -21.27 40.62 39.18
CA ARG A 22 -20.43 39.45 39.50
C ARG A 22 -20.48 38.53 38.28
N TYR A 23 -19.40 38.53 37.50
CA TYR A 23 -19.41 38.25 36.06
C TYR A 23 -19.62 36.79 35.63
N ASN A 24 -19.75 35.82 36.53
CA ASN A 24 -19.62 34.40 36.14
C ASN A 24 -20.89 33.55 36.27
N SER A 25 -21.98 34.05 36.87
CA SER A 25 -23.25 33.29 36.97
C SER A 25 -24.46 34.02 36.37
N SER A 26 -24.30 35.31 36.05
CA SER A 26 -25.40 36.14 35.55
C SER A 26 -25.58 36.06 34.04
N ILE A 27 -24.56 35.73 33.24
CA ILE A 27 -24.65 35.79 31.77
C ILE A 27 -25.69 34.81 31.23
N LEU A 28 -25.59 33.53 31.62
CA LEU A 28 -26.60 32.54 31.23
C LEU A 28 -27.97 32.84 31.87
N GLY A 29 -28.00 33.37 33.10
CA GLY A 29 -29.25 33.77 33.74
C GLY A 29 -29.97 34.90 33.01
N SER A 30 -29.23 35.90 32.52
CA SER A 30 -29.74 36.97 31.67
C SER A 30 -30.32 36.42 30.37
N LEU A 31 -29.62 35.49 29.72
CA LEU A 31 -30.11 34.82 28.50
C LEU A 31 -31.37 33.98 28.75
N VAL A 32 -31.45 33.25 29.88
CA VAL A 32 -32.66 32.49 30.28
C VAL A 32 -33.86 33.44 30.43
N ASN A 33 -33.64 34.63 30.99
CA ASN A 33 -34.67 35.66 31.12
C ASN A 33 -34.98 36.41 29.81
N GLY A 34 -34.32 36.06 28.71
CA GLY A 34 -34.50 36.69 27.40
C GLY A 34 -33.83 38.06 27.26
N GLU A 35 -32.89 38.40 28.14
CA GLU A 35 -32.09 39.62 28.04
C GLU A 35 -30.99 39.47 26.98
N ALA A 36 -30.76 40.50 26.18
CA ALA A 36 -29.67 40.50 25.20
C ALA A 36 -28.31 40.61 25.89
N VAL A 37 -27.40 39.69 25.58
CA VAL A 37 -26.00 39.72 26.03
C VAL A 37 -25.10 40.00 24.82
N PRO A 38 -24.14 40.94 24.92
CA PRO A 38 -23.16 41.14 23.85
C PRO A 38 -22.38 39.86 23.53
N THR A 39 -22.29 39.51 22.25
CA THR A 39 -21.56 38.34 21.73
C THR A 39 -20.14 38.21 22.28
N LYS A 40 -19.42 39.34 22.42
CA LYS A 40 -18.06 39.34 22.96
C LYS A 40 -18.01 38.84 24.41
N ASP A 41 -18.96 39.26 25.23
CA ASP A 41 -19.01 38.91 26.66
C ASP A 41 -19.39 37.44 26.84
N LEU A 42 -20.35 36.96 26.03
CA LEU A 42 -20.73 35.55 26.00
C LEU A 42 -19.55 34.66 25.57
N ARG A 43 -18.86 35.01 24.48
CA ARG A 43 -17.69 34.26 24.00
C ARG A 43 -16.55 34.26 25.01
N SER A 44 -16.28 35.39 25.67
CA SER A 44 -15.28 35.46 26.75
C SER A 44 -15.67 34.58 27.94
N TYR A 45 -16.94 34.59 28.33
CA TYR A 45 -17.46 33.73 29.40
C TYR A 45 -17.28 32.24 29.07
N LEU A 46 -17.77 31.79 27.91
CA LEU A 46 -17.74 30.38 27.48
C LEU A 46 -16.30 29.86 27.26
N THR A 47 -15.38 30.71 26.80
CA THR A 47 -13.97 30.33 26.61
C THR A 47 -13.21 30.26 27.94
N SER A 48 -13.60 31.05 28.94
CA SER A 48 -12.87 31.18 30.21
C SER A 48 -13.12 30.05 31.21
N LYS A 49 -14.12 29.19 30.98
CA LYS A 49 -14.58 28.22 31.97
C LYS A 49 -15.08 26.93 31.31
N THR A 50 -14.83 25.81 31.95
CA THR A 50 -15.50 24.55 31.68
C THR A 50 -16.94 24.58 32.21
N LEU A 51 -17.91 24.35 31.34
CA LEU A 51 -19.33 24.30 31.71
C LEU A 51 -19.63 23.11 32.64
N GLY A 52 -20.32 23.37 33.74
CA GLY A 52 -20.91 22.36 34.63
C GLY A 52 -22.34 21.99 34.23
N ASP A 53 -22.89 20.95 34.86
CA ASP A 53 -24.22 20.40 34.52
C ASP A 53 -25.34 21.45 34.63
N ASP A 54 -25.36 22.25 35.69
CA ASP A 54 -26.31 23.37 35.88
C ASP A 54 -26.24 24.42 34.76
N GLU A 55 -25.05 24.63 34.18
CA GLU A 55 -24.86 25.59 33.10
C GLU A 55 -25.36 25.02 31.77
N VAL A 56 -25.14 23.73 31.54
CA VAL A 56 -25.68 23.00 30.38
C VAL A 56 -27.21 22.94 30.41
N GLU A 57 -27.82 22.74 31.57
CA GLU A 57 -29.27 22.77 31.73
C GLU A 57 -29.84 24.15 31.35
N LYS A 58 -29.19 25.24 31.76
CA LYS A 58 -29.56 26.59 31.31
C LYS A 58 -29.40 26.77 29.81
N ILE A 59 -28.40 26.16 29.17
CA ILE A 59 -28.27 26.19 27.71
C ILE A 59 -29.49 25.53 27.04
N HIS A 60 -29.96 24.39 27.56
CA HIS A 60 -31.18 23.75 27.06
C HIS A 60 -32.40 24.67 27.16
N GLU A 61 -32.53 25.45 28.22
CA GLU A 61 -33.60 26.45 28.38
C GLU A 61 -33.47 27.60 27.37
N ILE A 62 -32.26 28.15 27.22
CA ILE A 62 -31.98 29.27 26.31
C ILE A 62 -32.26 28.90 24.85
N VAL A 63 -31.87 27.69 24.43
CA VAL A 63 -32.06 27.19 23.07
C VAL A 63 -33.54 26.99 22.73
N LYS A 64 -34.38 26.65 23.72
CA LYS A 64 -35.84 26.49 23.54
C LYS A 64 -36.56 27.84 23.41
N ASN A 65 -35.91 28.94 23.77
CA ASN A 65 -36.51 30.27 23.72
C ASN A 65 -36.42 30.85 22.29
N GLU A 66 -37.58 31.01 21.64
CA GLU A 66 -37.68 31.53 20.26
C GLU A 66 -37.11 32.95 20.08
N LYS A 67 -36.90 33.70 21.16
CA LYS A 67 -36.31 35.04 21.12
C LYS A 67 -34.78 35.04 21.07
N THR A 68 -34.14 33.91 21.34
CA THR A 68 -32.67 33.80 21.32
C THR A 68 -32.19 33.86 19.87
N SER A 69 -31.21 34.72 19.59
CA SER A 69 -30.65 34.84 18.24
C SER A 69 -29.87 33.59 17.82
N VAL A 70 -29.84 33.32 16.51
CA VAL A 70 -29.08 32.22 15.90
C VAL A 70 -27.61 32.28 16.31
N ASP A 71 -26.99 33.47 16.28
CA ASP A 71 -25.58 33.67 16.66
C ASP A 71 -25.31 33.33 18.14
N THR A 72 -26.24 33.64 19.03
CA THR A 72 -26.14 33.28 20.45
C THR A 72 -26.26 31.76 20.61
N ILE A 73 -27.21 31.13 19.92
CA ILE A 73 -27.38 29.68 19.94
C ILE A 73 -26.09 28.99 19.43
N ASN A 74 -25.53 29.42 18.30
CA ASN A 74 -24.30 28.84 17.75
C ASN A 74 -23.11 28.95 18.72
N GLN A 75 -22.92 30.09 19.39
CA GLN A 75 -21.89 30.23 20.42
C GLN A 75 -22.11 29.29 21.60
N LEU A 76 -23.34 29.13 22.07
CA LEU A 76 -23.63 28.20 23.17
C LEU A 76 -23.36 26.76 22.74
N LEU A 77 -23.73 26.38 21.52
CA LEU A 77 -23.52 25.03 20.98
C LEU A 77 -22.05 24.70 20.76
N GLN A 78 -21.27 25.66 20.28
CA GLN A 78 -19.82 25.53 20.10
C GLN A 78 -19.13 25.00 21.35
N HIS A 79 -19.55 25.44 22.53
CA HIS A 79 -18.95 25.04 23.81
C HIS A 79 -19.76 23.97 24.57
N GLY A 80 -21.08 23.94 24.42
CA GLY A 80 -21.98 23.04 25.15
C GLY A 80 -21.96 21.59 24.65
N LEU A 81 -21.79 21.38 23.34
CA LEU A 81 -21.91 20.05 22.72
C LEU A 81 -20.87 19.03 23.20
N GLN A 82 -19.69 19.49 23.66
CA GLN A 82 -18.67 18.63 24.26
C GLN A 82 -19.14 18.00 25.58
N LYS A 83 -20.00 18.71 26.33
CA LYS A 83 -20.53 18.24 27.62
C LYS A 83 -21.79 17.42 27.44
N ASP A 84 -22.70 17.88 26.61
CA ASP A 84 -23.95 17.20 26.37
C ASP A 84 -24.37 17.30 24.89
N PHE A 85 -24.20 16.18 24.19
CA PHE A 85 -24.61 16.07 22.79
C PHE A 85 -26.14 16.18 22.62
N SER A 86 -26.93 15.98 23.68
CA SER A 86 -28.39 16.08 23.59
C SER A 86 -28.88 17.49 23.21
N LEU A 87 -28.04 18.51 23.40
CA LEU A 87 -28.26 19.88 22.91
C LEU A 87 -28.60 19.92 21.41
N TYR A 88 -28.00 19.05 20.58
CA TYR A 88 -28.35 18.93 19.17
C TYR A 88 -29.84 18.63 18.96
N TYR A 89 -30.38 17.67 19.72
CA TYR A 89 -31.80 17.28 19.61
C TYR A 89 -32.72 18.38 20.16
N THR A 90 -32.28 19.08 21.21
CA THR A 90 -33.01 20.23 21.74
C THR A 90 -33.14 21.34 20.70
N VAL A 91 -32.04 21.72 20.04
CA VAL A 91 -32.07 22.69 18.93
C VAL A 91 -32.92 22.19 17.79
N SER A 92 -32.71 20.94 17.35
CA SER A 92 -33.43 20.37 16.20
C SER A 92 -34.95 20.31 16.41
N LYS A 93 -35.40 20.18 17.66
CA LYS A 93 -36.82 20.18 18.02
C LYS A 93 -37.38 21.59 18.19
N ALA A 94 -36.63 22.50 18.81
CA ALA A 94 -37.07 23.87 19.05
C ALA A 94 -37.03 24.72 17.77
N SER A 95 -36.00 24.54 16.96
CA SER A 95 -35.71 25.30 15.73
C SER A 95 -35.26 24.35 14.61
N PRO A 96 -36.20 23.63 13.94
CA PRO A 96 -35.85 22.65 12.89
C PRO A 96 -35.06 23.23 11.72
N SER A 97 -35.18 24.54 11.46
CA SER A 97 -34.47 25.28 10.41
C SER A 97 -33.31 26.12 10.97
N HIS A 98 -32.73 25.74 12.11
CA HIS A 98 -31.58 26.44 12.70
C HIS A 98 -30.40 26.46 11.73
N ALA A 99 -29.85 27.66 11.48
CA ALA A 99 -28.71 27.86 10.62
C ALA A 99 -27.41 27.69 11.44
N TRP A 100 -26.72 26.58 11.19
CA TRP A 100 -25.44 26.27 11.83
C TRP A 100 -24.32 27.05 11.17
N ASP A 101 -23.53 27.78 11.97
CA ASP A 101 -22.24 28.29 11.52
C ASP A 101 -21.16 27.20 11.59
N ASN A 102 -20.01 27.44 10.95
CA ASN A 102 -18.92 26.46 10.89
C ASN A 102 -18.29 26.15 12.25
N GLU A 103 -18.28 27.09 13.20
CA GLU A 103 -17.72 26.84 14.54
C GLU A 103 -18.61 25.88 15.35
N ALA A 104 -19.93 26.11 15.32
CA ALA A 104 -20.92 25.26 15.96
C ALA A 104 -21.05 23.89 15.26
N LEU A 105 -21.04 23.88 13.92
CA LEU A 105 -21.08 22.65 13.12
C LEU A 105 -19.83 21.79 13.36
N HIS A 106 -18.65 22.39 13.38
CA HIS A 106 -17.42 21.66 13.71
C HIS A 106 -17.51 21.06 15.13
N SER A 107 -18.01 21.81 16.11
CA SER A 107 -18.22 21.28 17.46
C SER A 107 -19.25 20.13 17.49
N LEU A 108 -20.33 20.23 16.72
CA LEU A 108 -21.32 19.18 16.56
C LEU A 108 -20.72 17.90 16.00
N ILE A 109 -20.00 18.00 14.89
CA ILE A 109 -19.37 16.85 14.25
C ILE A 109 -18.30 16.26 15.16
N ASN A 110 -17.36 17.06 15.67
CA ASN A 110 -16.25 16.60 16.51
C ASN A 110 -16.76 15.84 17.74
N ASN A 111 -17.79 16.38 18.42
CA ASN A 111 -18.32 15.78 19.65
C ASN A 111 -19.42 14.73 19.43
N ASN A 112 -19.80 14.44 18.19
CA ASN A 112 -20.82 13.43 17.90
C ASN A 112 -20.36 12.03 18.36
N PRO A 113 -21.12 11.36 19.25
CA PRO A 113 -20.83 9.99 19.66
C PRO A 113 -20.97 8.98 18.53
N GLY A 114 -21.82 9.24 17.54
CA GLY A 114 -22.08 8.32 16.42
C GLY A 114 -23.10 7.21 16.71
N ARG A 115 -23.65 7.09 17.94
CA ARG A 115 -24.58 6.00 18.30
C ARG A 115 -25.97 6.10 17.69
N ALA A 116 -26.53 7.31 17.66
CA ALA A 116 -27.90 7.54 17.20
C ALA A 116 -27.95 8.10 15.78
N ILE A 117 -26.95 8.89 15.40
CA ILE A 117 -26.79 9.46 14.07
C ILE A 117 -25.28 9.55 13.78
N SER A 118 -24.87 9.13 12.58
CA SER A 118 -23.46 9.24 12.17
C SER A 118 -23.08 10.67 11.84
N SER A 119 -21.80 10.98 11.93
CA SER A 119 -21.26 12.30 11.61
C SER A 119 -21.47 12.64 10.13
N TRP A 120 -21.43 11.63 9.26
CA TRP A 120 -21.85 11.73 7.86
C TRP A 120 -23.31 12.21 7.71
N ALA A 121 -24.26 11.54 8.39
CA ALA A 121 -25.68 11.90 8.28
C ALA A 121 -25.98 13.28 8.89
N LEU A 122 -25.21 13.71 9.90
CA LEU A 122 -25.27 15.07 10.41
C LEU A 122 -24.80 16.08 9.35
N LEU A 123 -23.67 15.82 8.70
CA LEU A 123 -23.16 16.68 7.65
C LEU A 123 -24.15 16.82 6.48
N GLU A 124 -24.76 15.72 6.03
CA GLU A 124 -25.80 15.77 4.99
C GLU A 124 -27.03 16.58 5.42
N LYS A 125 -27.41 16.49 6.71
CA LYS A 125 -28.64 17.11 7.22
C LYS A 125 -28.50 18.60 7.50
N VAL A 126 -27.36 19.04 8.06
CA VAL A 126 -27.18 20.43 8.54
C VAL A 126 -25.94 21.13 7.99
N GLY A 127 -25.09 20.45 7.22
CA GLY A 127 -23.79 20.92 6.76
C GLY A 127 -23.75 21.48 5.34
N VAL A 128 -24.84 22.07 4.83
CA VAL A 128 -24.94 22.57 3.44
C VAL A 128 -23.79 23.51 3.04
N ASN A 129 -23.27 24.30 3.98
CA ASN A 129 -22.17 25.25 3.78
C ASN A 129 -20.94 24.91 4.65
N ALA A 130 -20.74 23.63 4.96
CA ALA A 130 -19.63 23.17 5.78
C ALA A 130 -18.27 23.56 5.15
N ASP A 131 -17.36 24.08 5.96
CA ASP A 131 -15.99 24.32 5.55
C ASP A 131 -15.14 23.03 5.47
N SER A 132 -13.94 23.13 4.88
CA SER A 132 -12.98 22.02 4.78
C SER A 132 -12.73 21.36 6.15
N LYS A 133 -12.71 22.15 7.23
CA LYS A 133 -12.43 21.65 8.56
C LYS A 133 -13.52 20.69 9.05
N CYS A 134 -14.78 21.04 8.87
CA CYS A 134 -15.91 20.16 9.20
C CYS A 134 -15.91 18.90 8.33
N ILE A 135 -15.66 19.05 7.04
CA ILE A 135 -15.64 17.94 6.08
C ILE A 135 -14.54 16.94 6.44
N LEU A 136 -13.33 17.42 6.72
CA LEU A 136 -12.19 16.57 7.08
C LEU A 136 -12.37 15.84 8.39
N GLU A 137 -13.08 16.43 9.36
CA GLU A 137 -13.42 15.74 10.61
C GLU A 137 -14.39 14.56 10.34
N VAL A 138 -15.35 14.73 9.43
CA VAL A 138 -16.21 13.60 9.00
C VAL A 138 -15.40 12.53 8.26
N VAL A 139 -14.46 12.92 7.40
CA VAL A 139 -13.55 11.98 6.73
C VAL A 139 -12.76 11.16 7.76
N ASN A 140 -12.17 11.81 8.77
CA ASN A 140 -11.43 11.11 9.82
C ASN A 140 -12.35 10.08 10.52
N LYS A 141 -13.58 10.47 10.87
CA LYS A 141 -14.54 9.56 11.53
C LYS A 141 -15.00 8.40 10.64
N LEU A 142 -15.09 8.59 9.33
CA LEU A 142 -15.38 7.51 8.39
C LEU A 142 -14.21 6.50 8.31
N LEU A 143 -12.97 6.96 8.39
CA LEU A 143 -11.76 6.15 8.23
C LEU A 143 -11.18 5.59 9.54
N GLU A 144 -11.44 6.23 10.67
CA GLU A 144 -10.91 5.87 11.99
C GLU A 144 -12.01 5.40 12.96
N GLY A 145 -13.28 5.62 12.61
CA GLY A 145 -14.43 5.26 13.43
C GLY A 145 -15.01 6.43 14.21
N GLU A 146 -16.27 6.27 14.64
CA GLU A 146 -16.95 7.23 15.50
C GLU A 146 -16.49 7.09 16.97
N ILE A 147 -16.77 8.10 17.81
CA ILE A 147 -16.34 8.09 19.22
C ILE A 147 -16.86 6.85 19.99
N SER A 148 -18.10 6.43 19.72
CA SER A 148 -18.66 5.23 20.37
C SER A 148 -17.98 3.95 19.91
N GLU A 149 -17.71 3.81 18.61
CA GLU A 149 -17.01 2.66 18.04
C GLU A 149 -15.60 2.53 18.59
N LEU A 150 -14.88 3.66 18.69
CA LEU A 150 -13.54 3.74 19.29
C LEU A 150 -13.55 3.32 20.76
N ARG A 151 -14.55 3.73 21.54
CA ARG A 151 -14.69 3.34 22.96
C ARG A 151 -15.03 1.86 23.14
N GLU A 152 -15.78 1.30 22.20
CA GLU A 152 -16.23 -0.09 22.22
C GLU A 152 -15.22 -1.05 21.57
N GLY A 153 -14.18 -0.51 20.92
CA GLY A 153 -13.22 -1.29 20.14
C GLY A 153 -13.84 -1.95 18.90
N ALA A 154 -14.95 -1.40 18.40
CA ALA A 154 -15.77 -1.96 17.33
C ALA A 154 -15.69 -1.10 16.05
N VAL A 155 -14.51 -0.58 15.74
CA VAL A 155 -14.29 0.19 14.51
C VAL A 155 -14.29 -0.75 13.32
N GLU A 156 -15.26 -0.56 12.43
CA GLU A 156 -15.33 -1.24 11.15
C GLU A 156 -15.39 -0.21 10.02
N VAL A 157 -14.33 -0.15 9.20
CA VAL A 157 -14.34 0.66 7.98
C VAL A 157 -14.94 -0.21 6.88
N THR A 158 -16.12 0.15 6.40
CA THR A 158 -16.80 -0.57 5.32
C THR A 158 -16.48 0.05 3.96
N PRO A 159 -16.69 -0.66 2.83
CA PRO A 159 -16.53 -0.08 1.49
C PRO A 159 -17.36 1.20 1.27
N ASP A 160 -18.58 1.25 1.83
CA ASP A 160 -19.44 2.44 1.77
C ASP A 160 -18.86 3.64 2.54
N ARG A 161 -18.17 3.41 3.67
CA ARG A 161 -17.44 4.49 4.37
C ARG A 161 -16.28 5.01 3.54
N LEU A 162 -15.58 4.12 2.83
CA LEU A 162 -14.48 4.47 1.95
C LEU A 162 -14.96 5.33 0.77
N ASP A 163 -16.05 4.95 0.11
CA ASP A 163 -16.68 5.72 -0.97
C ASP A 163 -17.13 7.11 -0.51
N ARG A 164 -17.72 7.20 0.68
CA ARG A 164 -18.13 8.49 1.28
C ARG A 164 -16.93 9.37 1.60
N ALA A 165 -15.85 8.80 2.13
CA ALA A 165 -14.62 9.52 2.42
C ALA A 165 -14.01 10.10 1.13
N ILE A 166 -13.94 9.32 0.06
CA ILE A 166 -13.48 9.79 -1.26
C ILE A 166 -14.34 10.96 -1.76
N ARG A 167 -15.66 10.81 -1.69
CA ARG A 167 -16.60 11.88 -2.11
C ARG A 167 -16.36 13.19 -1.36
N LEU A 168 -16.13 13.13 -0.05
CA LEU A 168 -15.82 14.31 0.76
C LEU A 168 -14.46 14.90 0.40
N LEU A 169 -13.44 14.07 0.23
CA LEU A 169 -12.11 14.54 -0.12
C LEU A 169 -12.10 15.28 -1.47
N ASN A 170 -12.89 14.83 -2.45
CA ASN A 170 -13.06 15.54 -3.72
C ASN A 170 -13.74 16.92 -3.58
N SER A 171 -14.46 17.16 -2.49
CA SER A 171 -15.08 18.47 -2.21
C SER A 171 -14.16 19.46 -1.49
N VAL A 172 -12.98 19.01 -1.04
CA VAL A 172 -12.02 19.83 -0.30
C VAL A 172 -10.92 20.32 -1.25
N SER A 173 -10.74 21.64 -1.30
CA SER A 173 -9.70 22.26 -2.14
C SER A 173 -8.30 22.23 -1.51
N ASP A 174 -8.22 22.08 -0.19
CA ASP A 174 -6.97 22.12 0.56
C ASP A 174 -6.18 20.79 0.42
N PRO A 175 -4.83 20.81 0.47
CA PRO A 175 -4.03 19.60 0.49
C PRO A 175 -4.28 18.82 1.79
N VAL A 176 -4.60 17.53 1.65
CA VAL A 176 -5.13 16.68 2.72
C VAL A 176 -4.34 15.38 2.84
N GLU A 177 -3.01 15.51 2.84
CA GLU A 177 -2.08 14.37 2.81
C GLU A 177 -2.31 13.38 3.95
N LYS A 178 -2.63 13.86 5.17
CA LYS A 178 -2.93 12.99 6.30
C LYS A 178 -4.15 12.11 6.01
N GLN A 179 -5.20 12.68 5.41
CA GLN A 179 -6.40 11.93 5.05
C GLN A 179 -6.15 10.99 3.89
N TRP A 180 -5.31 11.37 2.91
CA TRP A 180 -4.88 10.46 1.84
C TRP A 180 -4.11 9.26 2.38
N GLU A 181 -3.22 9.46 3.36
CA GLU A 181 -2.48 8.38 4.00
C GLU A 181 -3.44 7.39 4.70
N LEU A 182 -4.39 7.91 5.49
CA LEU A 182 -5.43 7.08 6.10
C LEU A 182 -6.28 6.35 5.06
N LEU A 183 -6.67 7.03 3.98
CA LEU A 183 -7.50 6.47 2.93
C LEU A 183 -6.78 5.32 2.21
N VAL A 184 -5.52 5.50 1.83
CA VAL A 184 -4.70 4.46 1.20
C VAL A 184 -4.55 3.27 2.14
N GLN A 185 -4.26 3.49 3.42
CA GLN A 185 -4.17 2.41 4.40
C GLN A 185 -5.47 1.61 4.49
N ARG A 186 -6.63 2.27 4.58
CA ARG A 186 -7.93 1.58 4.64
C ARG A 186 -8.28 0.86 3.34
N ALA A 187 -7.94 1.44 2.19
CA ALA A 187 -8.13 0.79 0.90
C ALA A 187 -7.30 -0.50 0.77
N ILE A 188 -6.07 -0.50 1.32
CA ILE A 188 -5.22 -1.69 1.40
C ILE A 188 -5.86 -2.76 2.29
N GLU A 189 -6.26 -2.39 3.51
CA GLU A 189 -6.89 -3.30 4.48
C GLU A 189 -8.16 -3.96 3.89
N LEU A 190 -8.95 -3.19 3.14
CA LEU A 190 -10.17 -3.66 2.48
C LEU A 190 -9.94 -4.35 1.13
N LYS A 191 -8.71 -4.32 0.59
CA LYS A 191 -8.37 -4.79 -0.76
C LYS A 191 -9.25 -4.12 -1.84
N ARG A 192 -9.40 -2.79 -1.74
CA ARG A 192 -10.24 -1.93 -2.59
C ARG A 192 -9.47 -0.77 -3.22
N MET A 193 -8.24 -1.03 -3.64
CA MET A 193 -7.34 0.01 -4.16
C MET A 193 -7.87 0.67 -5.44
N GLU A 194 -8.70 -0.04 -6.21
CA GLU A 194 -9.37 0.47 -7.41
C GLU A 194 -10.21 1.73 -7.13
N GLN A 195 -10.77 1.87 -5.92
CA GLN A 195 -11.59 3.04 -5.55
C GLN A 195 -10.75 4.33 -5.47
N LEU A 196 -9.45 4.24 -5.23
CA LEU A 196 -8.56 5.41 -5.18
C LEU A 196 -8.47 6.14 -6.52
N SER A 197 -8.80 5.48 -7.64
CA SER A 197 -8.89 6.12 -8.96
C SER A 197 -9.99 7.18 -9.06
N SER A 198 -10.94 7.19 -8.12
CA SER A 198 -12.04 8.16 -8.09
C SER A 198 -11.67 9.48 -7.40
N ILE A 199 -10.42 9.64 -6.94
CA ILE A 199 -9.96 10.88 -6.32
C ILE A 199 -9.62 11.90 -7.41
N GLU A 200 -10.29 13.04 -7.38
CA GLU A 200 -10.21 14.08 -8.41
C GLU A 200 -9.10 15.11 -8.13
N ALA A 201 -8.51 15.09 -6.94
CA ALA A 201 -7.47 16.03 -6.55
C ALA A 201 -6.20 15.86 -7.41
N GLU A 202 -5.84 16.89 -8.18
CA GLU A 202 -4.69 16.86 -9.09
C GLU A 202 -3.37 16.46 -8.41
N ALA A 203 -3.20 16.85 -7.14
CA ALA A 203 -2.01 16.54 -6.35
C ALA A 203 -1.99 15.11 -5.77
N PHE A 204 -3.12 14.38 -5.80
CA PHE A 204 -3.20 13.04 -5.21
C PHE A 204 -2.31 12.03 -5.92
N VAL A 205 -2.38 11.94 -7.25
CA VAL A 205 -1.60 10.96 -8.02
C VAL A 205 -0.08 11.23 -7.93
N PRO A 206 0.41 12.48 -8.07
CA PRO A 206 1.80 12.81 -7.79
C PRO A 206 2.25 12.45 -6.38
N TRP A 207 1.41 12.73 -5.37
CA TRP A 207 1.69 12.36 -3.97
C TRP A 207 1.77 10.83 -3.80
N LEU A 208 0.84 10.09 -4.41
CA LEU A 208 0.80 8.63 -4.35
C LEU A 208 2.06 8.02 -5.00
N ASN A 209 2.52 8.59 -6.11
CA ASN A 209 3.75 8.16 -6.77
C ASN A 209 5.00 8.37 -5.89
N GLN A 210 5.07 9.44 -5.09
CA GLN A 210 6.16 9.64 -4.14
C GLN A 210 6.19 8.56 -3.04
N LYS A 211 5.03 7.97 -2.71
CA LYS A 211 4.92 6.91 -1.72
C LYS A 211 5.21 5.53 -2.30
N LEU A 212 5.12 5.35 -3.62
CA LEU A 212 5.28 4.06 -4.28
C LEU A 212 6.61 3.37 -3.93
N SER A 213 7.71 4.12 -3.84
CA SER A 213 9.04 3.56 -3.50
C SER A 213 9.16 3.05 -2.06
N SER A 214 8.24 3.42 -1.17
CA SER A 214 8.21 2.95 0.22
C SER A 214 7.37 1.68 0.42
N VAL A 215 6.61 1.28 -0.61
CA VAL A 215 5.75 0.09 -0.56
C VAL A 215 6.62 -1.15 -0.73
N THR A 216 6.59 -2.03 0.27
CA THR A 216 7.39 -3.26 0.28
C THR A 216 6.61 -4.50 -0.15
N ASP A 217 5.28 -4.48 0.02
CA ASP A 217 4.42 -5.56 -0.43
C ASP A 217 4.21 -5.49 -1.95
N GLN A 218 4.40 -6.62 -2.63
CA GLN A 218 4.36 -6.67 -4.09
C GLN A 218 2.97 -6.42 -4.65
N ARG A 219 1.93 -6.91 -3.97
CA ARG A 219 0.55 -6.78 -4.42
C ARG A 219 0.06 -5.36 -4.22
N GLU A 220 0.33 -4.77 -3.05
CA GLU A 220 0.05 -3.36 -2.78
C GLU A 220 0.74 -2.45 -3.79
N PHE A 221 2.02 -2.70 -4.07
CA PHE A 221 2.78 -1.95 -5.07
C PHE A 221 2.12 -2.01 -6.45
N LEU A 222 1.70 -3.20 -6.89
CA LEU A 222 1.02 -3.37 -8.17
C LEU A 222 -0.30 -2.59 -8.23
N HIS A 223 -1.14 -2.67 -7.20
CA HIS A 223 -2.41 -1.93 -7.20
C HIS A 223 -2.21 -0.41 -7.15
N ILE A 224 -1.28 0.09 -6.34
CA ILE A 224 -0.96 1.52 -6.29
C ILE A 224 -0.42 1.99 -7.63
N SER A 225 0.51 1.24 -8.22
CA SER A 225 1.08 1.58 -9.53
C SER A 225 0.01 1.58 -10.63
N LYS A 226 -1.00 0.69 -10.56
CA LYS A 226 -2.12 0.66 -11.50
C LYS A 226 -2.95 1.94 -11.42
N VAL A 227 -3.27 2.41 -10.22
CA VAL A 227 -3.98 3.68 -10.03
C VAL A 227 -3.21 4.85 -10.63
N ILE A 228 -1.88 4.88 -10.43
CA ILE A 228 -1.01 5.90 -11.03
C ILE A 228 -1.02 5.78 -12.56
N PHE A 229 -0.87 4.55 -13.09
CA PHE A 229 -0.83 4.27 -14.52
C PHE A 229 -2.11 4.70 -15.23
N ASP A 230 -3.28 4.42 -14.65
CA ASP A 230 -4.57 4.75 -15.26
C ASP A 230 -4.85 6.25 -15.32
N ASN A 231 -4.33 7.00 -14.35
CA ASN A 231 -4.52 8.45 -14.27
C ASN A 231 -3.44 9.22 -15.03
N ASN A 232 -2.17 8.87 -14.83
CA ASN A 232 -1.05 9.51 -15.49
C ASN A 232 0.19 8.57 -15.52
N PRO A 233 0.37 7.78 -16.60
CA PRO A 233 1.46 6.81 -16.70
C PRO A 233 2.84 7.47 -16.76
N ASP A 234 2.91 8.77 -17.08
CA ASP A 234 4.16 9.52 -17.22
C ASP A 234 4.83 9.79 -15.86
N LEU A 235 4.10 9.63 -14.77
CA LEU A 235 4.63 9.78 -13.41
C LEU A 235 5.48 8.59 -12.98
N LEU A 236 5.29 7.42 -13.58
CA LEU A 236 6.03 6.22 -13.21
C LEU A 236 7.48 6.32 -13.67
N THR A 237 8.40 6.13 -12.71
CA THR A 237 9.84 6.05 -13.02
C THR A 237 10.17 4.76 -13.75
N LYS A 238 11.29 4.72 -14.47
CA LYS A 238 11.73 3.51 -15.16
C LYS A 238 12.02 2.36 -14.19
N ASP A 239 12.52 2.67 -12.98
CA ASP A 239 12.64 1.68 -11.90
C ASP A 239 11.27 1.10 -11.50
N SER A 240 10.26 1.95 -11.29
CA SER A 240 8.88 1.48 -10.99
C SER A 240 8.35 0.58 -12.10
N ILE A 241 8.58 0.95 -13.37
CA ILE A 241 8.19 0.15 -14.53
C ILE A 241 8.92 -1.20 -14.54
N ALA A 242 10.22 -1.25 -14.26
CA ALA A 242 10.96 -2.50 -14.17
C ALA A 242 10.46 -3.40 -13.02
N GLN A 243 10.03 -2.81 -11.90
CA GLN A 243 9.39 -3.54 -10.81
C GLN A 243 8.01 -4.09 -11.22
N ILE A 244 7.17 -3.28 -11.88
CA ILE A 244 5.86 -3.72 -12.41
C ILE A 244 6.05 -4.90 -13.37
N LEU A 245 6.97 -4.78 -14.33
CA LEU A 245 7.31 -5.86 -15.26
C LEU A 245 7.74 -7.14 -14.54
N SER A 246 8.34 -7.04 -13.35
CA SER A 246 8.75 -8.20 -12.56
C SER A 246 7.61 -8.83 -11.75
N TYR A 247 6.68 -8.01 -11.25
CA TYR A 247 5.64 -8.46 -10.32
C TYR A 247 4.36 -8.87 -11.06
N ALA A 248 3.93 -8.11 -12.06
CA ALA A 248 2.69 -8.38 -12.80
C ALA A 248 2.74 -9.72 -13.57
N GLN A 249 3.93 -10.21 -13.89
CA GLN A 249 4.16 -11.56 -14.47
C GLN A 249 3.71 -12.72 -13.55
N LEU A 250 3.57 -12.46 -12.25
CA LEU A 250 3.32 -13.44 -11.21
C LEU A 250 1.89 -13.40 -10.67
N GLU A 251 1.16 -12.35 -11.02
CA GLU A 251 -0.16 -12.05 -10.49
C GLU A 251 -1.23 -12.63 -11.43
N ASN A 252 -2.17 -13.39 -10.86
CA ASN A 252 -3.39 -13.82 -11.56
C ASN A 252 -4.57 -12.89 -11.24
N ASP A 253 -4.29 -11.73 -10.64
CA ASP A 253 -5.31 -10.76 -10.26
C ASP A 253 -5.89 -10.12 -11.54
N PRO A 254 -7.23 -10.03 -11.66
CA PRO A 254 -7.85 -9.47 -12.87
C PRO A 254 -7.56 -7.99 -13.08
N VAL A 255 -7.16 -7.24 -12.04
CA VAL A 255 -6.87 -5.80 -12.12
C VAL A 255 -5.40 -5.53 -12.45
N THR A 256 -4.49 -6.30 -11.86
CA THR A 256 -3.03 -6.08 -11.97
C THR A 256 -2.27 -7.19 -12.73
N GLY A 257 -2.99 -8.11 -13.35
CA GLY A 257 -2.46 -9.26 -14.07
C GLY A 257 -2.12 -8.99 -15.55
N PRO A 258 -2.44 -9.91 -16.47
CA PRO A 258 -1.94 -9.88 -17.85
C PRO A 258 -2.26 -8.61 -18.65
N ASP A 259 -3.47 -8.05 -18.48
CA ASP A 259 -3.90 -6.85 -19.23
C ASP A 259 -3.10 -5.62 -18.80
N TYR A 260 -2.83 -5.50 -17.49
CA TYR A 260 -1.97 -4.43 -16.98
C TYR A 260 -0.53 -4.60 -17.43
N LEU A 261 0.00 -5.83 -17.39
CA LEU A 261 1.34 -6.13 -17.90
C LEU A 261 1.46 -5.74 -19.37
N GLN A 262 0.46 -6.06 -20.20
CA GLN A 262 0.46 -5.70 -21.61
C GLN A 262 0.43 -4.19 -21.82
N ALA A 263 -0.42 -3.46 -21.07
CA ALA A 263 -0.48 -2.01 -21.15
C ALA A 263 0.87 -1.34 -20.78
N VAL A 264 1.57 -1.87 -19.77
CA VAL A 264 2.90 -1.39 -19.37
C VAL A 264 3.95 -1.69 -20.45
N ILE A 265 3.88 -2.86 -21.09
CA ILE A 265 4.74 -3.18 -22.23
C ILE A 265 4.49 -2.18 -23.37
N ASP A 266 3.24 -1.92 -23.73
CA ASP A 266 2.88 -0.99 -24.80
C ASP A 266 3.37 0.44 -24.49
N LEU A 267 3.32 0.86 -23.22
CA LEU A 267 3.91 2.12 -22.77
C LEU A 267 5.42 2.16 -23.00
N VAL A 268 6.14 1.10 -22.63
CA VAL A 268 7.59 1.00 -22.82
C VAL A 268 7.93 1.05 -24.30
N GLU A 269 7.20 0.32 -25.16
CA GLU A 269 7.46 0.30 -26.60
C GLU A 269 7.15 1.63 -27.28
N SER A 270 6.03 2.26 -26.94
CA SER A 270 5.61 3.54 -27.53
C SER A 270 6.52 4.71 -27.15
N LYS A 271 7.08 4.69 -25.95
CA LYS A 271 8.00 5.73 -25.45
C LYS A 271 9.48 5.38 -25.56
N HIS A 272 9.80 4.17 -26.03
CA HIS A 272 11.16 3.65 -26.11
C HIS A 272 11.94 3.77 -24.78
N LEU A 273 11.27 3.45 -23.65
CA LEU A 273 11.86 3.59 -22.31
C LEU A 273 13.02 2.62 -22.06
N ASP A 274 13.14 1.60 -22.90
CA ASP A 274 14.21 0.60 -22.93
C ASP A 274 15.44 1.05 -23.73
N THR A 275 15.36 2.17 -24.47
CA THR A 275 16.47 2.66 -25.30
C THR A 275 17.10 3.93 -24.71
N ASP A 276 18.19 3.75 -23.98
CA ASP A 276 19.12 4.82 -23.62
C ASP A 276 20.47 4.21 -23.23
N LYS A 277 21.50 4.57 -24.00
CA LYS A 277 22.84 3.96 -23.94
C LYS A 277 23.58 4.21 -22.64
N LYS A 278 23.17 5.20 -21.85
CA LYS A 278 23.87 5.61 -20.63
C LYS A 278 23.02 5.52 -19.38
N ASP A 279 21.76 5.14 -19.51
CA ASP A 279 20.83 5.11 -18.40
C ASP A 279 20.75 3.70 -17.76
N PRO A 280 21.16 3.55 -16.49
CA PRO A 280 21.02 2.30 -15.75
C PRO A 280 19.56 1.85 -15.61
N GLU A 281 18.59 2.76 -15.54
CA GLU A 281 17.19 2.36 -15.37
C GLU A 281 16.62 1.75 -16.66
N SER A 282 17.02 2.27 -17.83
CA SER A 282 16.72 1.65 -19.12
C SER A 282 17.33 0.26 -19.25
N LEU A 283 18.50 0.00 -18.62
CA LEU A 283 19.05 -1.35 -18.54
C LEU A 283 18.15 -2.29 -17.72
N LEU A 284 17.61 -1.83 -16.59
CA LEU A 284 16.67 -2.64 -15.80
C LEU A 284 15.45 -3.06 -16.63
N ILE A 285 14.87 -2.13 -17.40
CA ILE A 285 13.75 -2.43 -18.29
C ILE A 285 14.14 -3.48 -19.34
N ARG A 286 15.31 -3.33 -20.00
CA ARG A 286 15.83 -4.30 -20.98
C ARG A 286 15.93 -5.72 -20.41
N LEU A 287 16.50 -5.84 -19.20
CA LEU A 287 16.64 -7.13 -18.51
C LEU A 287 15.29 -7.80 -18.26
N LYS A 288 14.26 -7.00 -17.94
CA LYS A 288 12.91 -7.52 -17.67
C LYS A 288 12.16 -7.85 -18.95
N LEU A 289 12.16 -6.97 -19.95
CA LEU A 289 11.46 -7.19 -21.22
C LEU A 289 11.89 -8.48 -21.92
N VAL A 290 13.19 -8.78 -21.99
CA VAL A 290 13.69 -10.01 -22.64
C VAL A 290 13.09 -11.25 -21.97
N THR A 291 13.04 -11.28 -20.64
CA THR A 291 12.40 -12.37 -19.92
C THR A 291 10.87 -12.35 -20.06
N THR A 292 10.23 -11.18 -20.04
CA THR A 292 8.78 -11.05 -20.23
C THR A 292 8.33 -11.66 -21.54
N TYR A 293 8.97 -11.26 -22.65
CA TYR A 293 8.66 -11.80 -23.96
C TYR A 293 8.99 -13.28 -24.06
N GLY A 294 10.23 -13.63 -23.69
CA GLY A 294 10.76 -14.97 -23.94
C GLY A 294 10.20 -16.07 -23.05
N ILE A 295 9.72 -15.75 -21.84
CA ILE A 295 9.24 -16.73 -20.86
C ILE A 295 7.75 -16.57 -20.60
N HIS A 296 7.28 -15.35 -20.32
CA HIS A 296 5.91 -15.13 -19.83
C HIS A 296 4.88 -15.00 -20.95
N GLN A 297 5.21 -14.28 -22.03
CA GLN A 297 4.35 -14.18 -23.21
C GLN A 297 4.56 -15.31 -24.23
N ASP A 298 5.57 -16.16 -24.01
CA ASP A 298 5.99 -17.22 -24.93
C ASP A 298 6.38 -16.73 -26.34
N ASP A 299 6.64 -15.43 -26.49
CA ASP A 299 7.09 -14.79 -27.72
C ASP A 299 8.62 -14.73 -27.76
N PHE A 300 9.19 -15.91 -28.02
CA PHE A 300 10.62 -16.08 -28.15
C PHE A 300 11.23 -15.24 -29.29
N ASN A 301 10.48 -15.03 -30.39
CA ASN A 301 10.98 -14.28 -31.54
C ASN A 301 11.11 -12.80 -31.20
N LYS A 302 10.13 -12.23 -30.50
CA LYS A 302 10.20 -10.83 -30.06
C LYS A 302 11.32 -10.61 -29.04
N ALA A 303 11.58 -11.58 -28.16
CA ALA A 303 12.73 -11.53 -27.24
C ALA A 303 14.07 -11.45 -28.01
N LEU A 304 14.24 -12.24 -29.09
CA LEU A 304 15.43 -12.20 -29.94
C LEU A 304 15.54 -10.89 -30.72
N GLU A 305 14.44 -10.43 -31.31
CA GLU A 305 14.38 -9.15 -32.03
C GLU A 305 14.87 -8.01 -31.14
N LYS A 306 14.34 -7.92 -29.92
CA LYS A 306 14.75 -6.91 -28.93
C LYS A 306 16.22 -7.05 -28.56
N PHE A 307 16.70 -8.27 -28.30
CA PHE A 307 18.12 -8.48 -27.99
C PHE A 307 19.03 -8.02 -29.14
N HIS A 308 18.72 -8.36 -30.39
CA HIS A 308 19.51 -7.91 -31.54
C HIS A 308 19.51 -6.39 -31.68
N ALA A 309 18.38 -5.73 -31.44
CA ALA A 309 18.31 -4.28 -31.39
C ALA A 309 19.22 -3.71 -30.29
N TYR A 310 19.19 -4.27 -29.08
CA TYR A 310 20.04 -3.83 -27.97
C TYR A 310 21.53 -4.09 -28.24
N GLN A 311 21.89 -5.24 -28.79
CA GLN A 311 23.27 -5.56 -29.15
C GLN A 311 23.84 -4.58 -30.18
N THR A 312 23.01 -4.14 -31.12
CA THR A 312 23.40 -3.22 -32.19
C THR A 312 23.51 -1.78 -31.69
N HIS A 313 22.53 -1.34 -30.88
CA HIS A 313 22.36 0.08 -30.57
C HIS A 313 22.69 0.43 -29.11
N GLU A 314 22.49 -0.48 -28.16
CA GLU A 314 22.49 -0.26 -26.70
C GLU A 314 23.55 -1.12 -25.98
N LYS A 315 24.84 -0.79 -26.17
CA LYS A 315 25.97 -1.59 -25.68
C LYS A 315 26.13 -1.64 -24.16
N PHE A 316 25.59 -0.69 -23.41
CA PHE A 316 25.77 -0.62 -21.96
C PHE A 316 25.05 -1.79 -21.28
N GLY A 317 25.81 -2.63 -20.57
CA GLY A 317 25.29 -3.78 -19.81
C GLY A 317 24.73 -4.89 -20.70
N ILE A 318 25.16 -4.98 -21.96
CA ILE A 318 24.65 -5.99 -22.90
C ILE A 318 24.94 -7.41 -22.43
N GLU A 319 26.02 -7.62 -21.68
CA GLU A 319 26.43 -8.89 -21.09
C GLU A 319 25.36 -9.40 -20.10
N LEU A 320 24.76 -8.49 -19.32
CA LEU A 320 23.66 -8.80 -18.40
C LEU A 320 22.39 -9.17 -19.17
N VAL A 321 22.11 -8.48 -20.27
CA VAL A 321 20.97 -8.81 -21.15
C VAL A 321 21.19 -10.15 -21.85
N GLN A 322 22.41 -10.45 -22.26
CA GLN A 322 22.80 -11.74 -22.84
C GLN A 322 22.62 -12.87 -21.83
N ALA A 323 22.98 -12.67 -20.55
CA ALA A 323 22.69 -13.66 -19.50
C ALA A 323 21.18 -13.91 -19.34
N LYS A 324 20.34 -12.88 -19.47
CA LYS A 324 18.88 -13.05 -19.51
C LYS A 324 18.39 -13.77 -20.77
N LEU A 325 19.04 -13.56 -21.89
CA LEU A 325 18.73 -14.31 -23.10
C LEU A 325 19.11 -15.79 -22.95
N VAL A 326 20.25 -16.12 -22.34
CA VAL A 326 20.63 -17.50 -22.01
C VAL A 326 19.56 -18.16 -21.14
N GLN A 327 19.01 -17.45 -20.16
CA GLN A 327 17.87 -17.92 -19.35
C GLN A 327 16.65 -18.24 -20.23
N VAL A 328 16.29 -17.34 -21.16
CA VAL A 328 15.17 -17.54 -22.10
C VAL A 328 15.40 -18.77 -22.98
N PHE A 329 16.60 -18.92 -23.56
CA PHE A 329 16.95 -20.10 -24.36
C PHE A 329 16.90 -21.39 -23.54
N GLY A 330 17.45 -21.41 -22.32
CA GLY A 330 17.42 -22.56 -21.43
C GLY A 330 15.99 -22.95 -21.05
N TYR A 331 15.15 -21.96 -20.73
CA TYR A 331 13.73 -22.16 -20.46
C TYR A 331 13.00 -22.75 -21.66
N GLN A 332 13.15 -22.16 -22.85
CA GLN A 332 12.48 -22.61 -24.07
C GLN A 332 13.00 -23.97 -24.55
N ALA A 333 14.30 -24.24 -24.42
CA ALA A 333 14.89 -25.55 -24.71
C ALA A 333 14.28 -26.63 -23.82
N PHE A 334 14.14 -26.36 -22.52
CA PHE A 334 13.54 -27.29 -21.57
C PHE A 334 12.04 -27.51 -21.85
N LYS A 335 11.30 -26.41 -22.08
CA LYS A 335 9.85 -26.41 -22.36
C LYS A 335 9.51 -27.14 -23.66
N ARG A 336 10.24 -26.84 -24.75
CA ARG A 336 9.99 -27.39 -26.10
C ARG A 336 10.71 -28.72 -26.36
N GLY A 337 11.71 -29.07 -25.54
CA GLY A 337 12.57 -30.22 -25.80
C GLY A 337 13.47 -30.03 -27.03
N ASP A 338 13.89 -28.79 -27.32
CA ASP A 338 14.74 -28.47 -28.48
C ASP A 338 16.21 -28.36 -28.08
N LYS A 339 17.01 -29.36 -28.48
CA LYS A 339 18.45 -29.41 -28.21
C LYS A 339 19.23 -28.31 -28.94
N THR A 340 18.69 -27.76 -30.02
CA THR A 340 19.29 -26.65 -30.77
C THR A 340 19.29 -25.39 -29.92
N LEU A 341 18.17 -25.08 -29.27
CA LEU A 341 18.05 -23.94 -28.35
C LEU A 341 19.01 -24.08 -27.17
N LEU A 342 19.19 -25.29 -26.62
CA LEU A 342 20.18 -25.54 -25.57
C LEU A 342 21.60 -25.24 -26.05
N LYS A 343 22.00 -25.76 -27.23
CA LYS A 343 23.33 -25.47 -27.80
C LYS A 343 23.55 -23.98 -28.01
N ILE A 344 22.54 -23.26 -28.48
CA ILE A 344 22.63 -21.80 -28.63
C ILE A 344 22.83 -21.14 -27.26
N ALA A 345 22.06 -21.55 -26.25
CA ALA A 345 22.23 -21.06 -24.87
C ALA A 345 23.68 -21.22 -24.41
N GLU A 346 24.27 -22.40 -24.61
CA GLU A 346 25.67 -22.71 -24.24
C GLU A 346 26.68 -21.86 -25.00
N THR A 347 26.44 -21.57 -26.28
CA THR A 347 27.34 -20.71 -27.08
C THR A 347 27.27 -19.23 -26.71
N LEU A 348 26.17 -18.80 -26.08
CA LEU A 348 25.97 -17.43 -25.63
C LEU A 348 26.51 -17.19 -24.20
N VAL A 349 27.04 -18.22 -23.54
CA VAL A 349 27.67 -18.06 -22.23
C VAL A 349 29.06 -17.48 -22.41
N ASP A 350 29.36 -16.39 -21.70
CA ASP A 350 30.73 -15.93 -21.55
C ASP A 350 31.47 -16.82 -20.55
N PRO A 351 32.55 -17.54 -20.95
CA PRO A 351 33.30 -18.41 -20.06
C PRO A 351 33.94 -17.67 -18.88
N ASP A 352 34.28 -16.39 -19.07
CA ASP A 352 35.06 -15.61 -18.10
C ASP A 352 34.15 -14.94 -17.04
N GLU A 353 32.85 -14.81 -17.31
CA GLU A 353 31.86 -14.15 -16.43
C GLU A 353 30.67 -15.06 -16.05
N LEU A 354 30.93 -16.35 -15.84
CA LEU A 354 29.91 -17.34 -15.54
C LEU A 354 29.25 -17.13 -14.16
N GLN A 355 28.09 -16.48 -14.17
CA GLN A 355 27.26 -16.32 -12.99
C GLN A 355 26.68 -17.67 -12.54
N VAL A 356 26.67 -17.92 -11.23
CA VAL A 356 26.12 -19.13 -10.59
C VAL A 356 24.69 -19.42 -11.04
N LYS A 357 23.91 -18.37 -11.29
CA LYS A 357 22.53 -18.48 -11.77
C LYS A 357 22.45 -19.07 -13.18
N THR A 358 23.31 -18.61 -14.08
CA THR A 358 23.43 -19.15 -15.43
C THR A 358 23.82 -20.63 -15.39
N LEU A 359 24.77 -21.00 -14.53
CA LEU A 359 25.14 -22.40 -14.30
C LEU A 359 23.96 -23.25 -13.83
N ALA A 360 23.23 -22.81 -12.80
CA ALA A 360 22.05 -23.52 -12.31
C ALA A 360 20.98 -23.71 -13.41
N GLN A 361 20.78 -22.69 -14.25
CA GLN A 361 19.85 -22.76 -15.37
C GLN A 361 20.30 -23.76 -16.43
N LEU A 362 21.59 -23.80 -16.77
CA LEU A 362 22.14 -24.76 -17.71
C LEU A 362 22.09 -26.20 -17.18
N ILE A 363 22.37 -26.41 -15.88
CA ILE A 363 22.22 -27.72 -15.22
C ILE A 363 20.79 -28.24 -15.41
N LEU A 364 19.79 -27.40 -15.13
CA LEU A 364 18.38 -27.76 -15.29
C LEU A 364 18.02 -27.98 -16.76
N ALA A 365 18.44 -27.10 -17.67
CA ALA A 365 18.15 -27.22 -19.10
C ALA A 365 18.77 -28.49 -19.72
N ARG A 366 20.03 -28.82 -19.38
CA ARG A 366 20.72 -30.04 -19.82
C ARG A 366 20.02 -31.31 -19.37
N SER A 367 19.44 -31.29 -18.16
CA SER A 367 18.80 -32.48 -17.56
C SER A 367 17.64 -33.01 -18.40
N LYS A 368 17.01 -32.16 -19.23
CA LYS A 368 15.96 -32.56 -20.19
C LYS A 368 16.46 -33.55 -21.24
N PHE A 369 17.74 -33.47 -21.58
CA PHE A 369 18.35 -34.22 -22.68
C PHE A 369 19.35 -35.27 -22.20
N ASN A 370 20.17 -34.92 -21.20
CA ASN A 370 21.18 -35.79 -20.62
C ASN A 370 21.52 -35.33 -19.18
N CYS A 371 21.20 -36.16 -18.19
CA CYS A 371 21.51 -35.86 -16.79
C CYS A 371 23.02 -35.90 -16.49
N GLU A 372 23.78 -36.71 -17.25
CA GLU A 372 25.23 -36.82 -17.05
C GLU A 372 25.94 -35.51 -17.42
N ASP A 373 25.47 -34.81 -18.46
CA ASP A 373 26.01 -33.50 -18.86
C ASP A 373 25.73 -32.42 -17.81
N SER A 374 24.63 -32.55 -17.05
CA SER A 374 24.31 -31.71 -15.89
C SER A 374 25.24 -31.99 -14.73
N LEU A 375 25.54 -33.27 -14.46
CA LEU A 375 26.46 -33.70 -13.41
C LEU A 375 27.90 -33.24 -13.69
N ASN A 376 28.35 -33.38 -14.94
CA ASN A 376 29.67 -32.90 -15.37
C ASN A 376 29.82 -31.39 -15.14
N LEU A 377 28.83 -30.61 -15.58
CA LEU A 377 28.83 -29.15 -15.36
C LEU A 377 28.85 -28.79 -13.87
N TYR A 378 28.11 -29.51 -13.04
CA TYR A 378 28.14 -29.29 -11.60
C TYR A 378 29.52 -29.58 -11.02
N ASN A 379 30.13 -30.72 -11.36
CA ASN A 379 31.43 -31.13 -10.84
C ASN A 379 32.56 -30.16 -11.23
N ASP A 380 32.49 -29.59 -12.44
CA ASP A 380 33.47 -28.63 -12.94
C ASP A 380 33.48 -27.34 -12.09
N TYR A 381 32.32 -26.87 -11.62
CA TYR A 381 32.17 -25.54 -10.99
C TYR A 381 31.89 -25.55 -9.49
N ILE A 382 31.45 -26.67 -8.89
CA ILE A 382 31.01 -26.69 -7.49
C ILE A 382 32.11 -26.27 -6.49
N ASN A 383 33.37 -26.57 -6.81
CA ASN A 383 34.52 -26.18 -5.99
C ASN A 383 35.00 -24.74 -6.25
N GLN A 384 34.51 -24.10 -7.30
CA GLN A 384 34.89 -22.73 -7.69
C GLN A 384 33.94 -21.68 -7.11
N VAL A 385 32.74 -22.07 -6.70
CA VAL A 385 31.72 -21.16 -6.16
C VAL A 385 31.82 -21.01 -4.64
N SER A 386 31.45 -19.84 -4.12
CA SER A 386 31.48 -19.59 -2.67
C SER A 386 30.47 -20.46 -1.92
N LYS A 387 30.88 -20.88 -0.72
CA LYS A 387 30.07 -21.62 0.26
C LYS A 387 29.42 -20.68 1.28
N ASP A 388 29.70 -19.38 1.20
CA ASP A 388 29.19 -18.39 2.14
C ASP A 388 27.75 -18.05 1.78
N ILE A 389 26.94 -17.88 2.82
CA ILE A 389 25.52 -17.57 2.68
C ILE A 389 25.38 -16.10 2.38
N ASN A 390 24.63 -15.79 1.33
CA ASN A 390 24.20 -14.44 1.08
C ASN A 390 23.10 -14.07 2.08
N GLU A 391 23.35 -13.06 2.92
CA GLU A 391 22.43 -12.60 3.98
C GLU A 391 21.06 -12.19 3.43
N THR A 392 21.00 -11.70 2.19
CA THR A 392 19.75 -11.26 1.54
C THR A 392 18.91 -12.42 1.03
N THR A 393 19.53 -13.47 0.50
CA THR A 393 18.81 -14.61 -0.09
C THR A 393 18.68 -15.80 0.86
N GLY A 394 19.46 -15.84 1.94
CA GLY A 394 19.59 -16.97 2.83
C GLY A 394 20.20 -18.21 2.16
N ARG A 395 20.90 -18.04 1.03
CA ARG A 395 21.43 -19.13 0.22
C ARG A 395 22.87 -18.89 -0.19
N SER A 396 23.68 -19.95 -0.17
CA SER A 396 25.02 -19.98 -0.72
C SER A 396 24.99 -20.31 -2.23
N PRO A 397 25.95 -19.82 -3.02
CA PRO A 397 26.13 -20.24 -4.41
C PRO A 397 26.24 -21.76 -4.59
N THR A 398 26.98 -22.44 -3.71
CA THR A 398 27.09 -23.91 -3.69
C THR A 398 25.73 -24.56 -3.46
N GLY A 399 24.92 -24.03 -2.54
CA GLY A 399 23.56 -24.51 -2.27
C GLY A 399 22.61 -24.35 -3.46
N VAL A 400 22.72 -23.26 -4.22
CA VAL A 400 21.93 -23.04 -5.45
C VAL A 400 22.27 -24.08 -6.52
N LEU A 401 23.54 -24.36 -6.75
CA LEU A 401 23.95 -25.40 -7.72
C LEU A 401 23.50 -26.80 -7.27
N THR A 402 23.60 -27.08 -5.98
CA THR A 402 23.17 -28.35 -5.38
C THR A 402 21.66 -28.53 -5.57
N GLU A 403 20.85 -27.51 -5.28
CA GLU A 403 19.40 -27.52 -5.50
C GLU A 403 19.05 -27.78 -6.97
N ALA A 404 19.76 -27.13 -7.91
CA ALA A 404 19.54 -27.29 -9.34
C ALA A 404 19.83 -28.73 -9.81
N LEU A 405 20.94 -29.32 -9.35
CA LEU A 405 21.28 -30.70 -9.72
C LEU A 405 20.35 -31.72 -9.06
N MET A 406 19.92 -31.50 -7.82
CA MET A 406 18.90 -32.33 -7.18
C MET A 406 17.60 -32.32 -7.99
N ALA A 407 17.13 -31.14 -8.38
CA ALA A 407 15.93 -31.01 -9.19
C ALA A 407 16.08 -31.65 -10.58
N ALA A 408 17.25 -31.54 -11.22
CA ALA A 408 17.57 -32.20 -12.47
C ALA A 408 17.46 -33.74 -12.38
N ASN A 409 17.95 -34.33 -11.28
CA ASN A 409 17.89 -35.79 -11.07
C ASN A 409 16.48 -36.27 -10.71
N LEU A 410 15.77 -35.52 -9.87
CA LEU A 410 14.36 -35.79 -9.57
C LEU A 410 13.49 -35.68 -10.83
N TYR A 411 13.76 -34.72 -11.71
CA TYR A 411 13.12 -34.63 -13.02
C TYR A 411 13.40 -35.86 -13.90
N ASN A 412 14.48 -36.60 -13.68
CA ASN A 412 14.79 -37.84 -14.39
C ASN A 412 14.41 -39.12 -13.61
N ASN A 413 13.57 -38.99 -12.57
CA ASN A 413 13.12 -40.07 -11.69
C ASN A 413 14.26 -40.76 -10.92
N ASP A 414 15.41 -40.11 -10.76
CA ASP A 414 16.54 -40.62 -9.98
C ASP A 414 16.53 -40.04 -8.56
N ARG A 415 15.59 -40.56 -7.76
CA ARG A 415 15.39 -40.14 -6.37
C ARG A 415 16.54 -40.55 -5.46
N GLU A 416 17.11 -41.72 -5.70
CA GLU A 416 18.21 -42.26 -4.89
C GLU A 416 19.46 -41.40 -5.05
N PHE A 417 19.79 -41.02 -6.28
CA PHE A 417 20.91 -40.14 -6.53
C PHE A 417 20.68 -38.73 -5.98
N ALA A 418 19.46 -38.19 -6.06
CA ALA A 418 19.13 -36.91 -5.46
C ALA A 418 19.32 -36.91 -3.92
N HIS A 419 18.92 -37.98 -3.23
CA HIS A 419 19.19 -38.15 -1.78
C HIS A 419 20.68 -38.27 -1.50
N LEU A 420 21.40 -39.08 -2.28
CA LEU A 420 22.85 -39.21 -2.16
C LEU A 420 23.54 -37.85 -2.33
N LEU A 421 23.09 -37.03 -3.28
CA LEU A 421 23.64 -35.70 -3.53
C LEU A 421 23.44 -34.78 -2.32
N TYR A 422 22.24 -34.79 -1.74
CA TYR A 422 21.92 -34.01 -0.54
C TYR A 422 22.79 -34.42 0.65
N ASP A 423 22.88 -35.72 0.93
CA ASP A 423 23.69 -36.25 2.03
C ASP A 423 25.18 -35.95 1.84
N LYS A 424 25.69 -36.09 0.61
CA LYS A 424 27.08 -35.74 0.27
C LYS A 424 27.34 -34.25 0.37
N ALA A 425 26.38 -33.39 0.02
CA ALA A 425 26.54 -31.95 0.15
C ALA A 425 26.65 -31.52 1.62
N ILE A 426 25.89 -32.14 2.52
CA ILE A 426 26.03 -31.93 3.98
C ILE A 426 27.38 -32.48 4.47
N ALA A 427 27.71 -33.72 4.14
CA ALA A 427 28.94 -34.38 4.61
C ALA A 427 30.22 -33.63 4.18
N ASN A 428 30.22 -33.05 2.97
CA ASN A 428 31.35 -32.28 2.43
C ASN A 428 31.35 -30.81 2.90
N GLY A 429 30.38 -30.40 3.72
CA GLY A 429 30.26 -29.01 4.21
C GLY A 429 29.96 -28.00 3.11
N PHE A 430 29.27 -28.43 2.05
CA PHE A 430 28.70 -27.55 1.03
C PHE A 430 27.41 -26.89 1.50
N LEU A 431 26.66 -27.55 2.39
CA LEU A 431 25.50 -27.01 3.09
C LEU A 431 25.80 -26.99 4.59
N LYS A 432 26.26 -25.84 5.11
CA LYS A 432 26.65 -25.71 6.52
C LYS A 432 25.53 -25.23 7.41
N ASP A 433 24.61 -24.45 6.86
CA ASP A 433 23.50 -23.88 7.60
C ASP A 433 22.27 -24.78 7.55
N GLU A 434 21.63 -24.93 8.71
CA GLU A 434 20.47 -25.81 8.86
C GLU A 434 19.23 -25.26 8.16
N ALA A 435 19.07 -23.93 8.10
CA ALA A 435 17.94 -23.29 7.44
C ALA A 435 18.06 -23.40 5.90
N GLU A 436 19.27 -23.24 5.36
CA GLU A 436 19.57 -23.48 3.94
C GLU A 436 19.30 -24.96 3.57
N ALA A 437 19.82 -25.90 4.36
CA ALA A 437 19.62 -27.34 4.14
C ALA A 437 18.13 -27.71 4.17
N ALA A 438 17.38 -27.18 5.16
CA ALA A 438 15.94 -27.38 5.25
C ALA A 438 15.18 -26.79 4.04
N GLN A 439 15.66 -25.67 3.49
CA GLN A 439 15.06 -25.07 2.31
C GLN A 439 15.29 -25.92 1.05
N ILE A 440 16.50 -26.43 0.84
CA ILE A 440 16.83 -27.31 -0.30
C ILE A 440 16.08 -28.65 -0.18
N LYS A 441 15.92 -29.18 1.03
CA LYS A 441 15.14 -30.40 1.28
C LYS A 441 13.68 -30.30 0.82
N LYS A 442 13.13 -29.08 0.70
CA LYS A 442 11.76 -28.88 0.16
C LYS A 442 11.61 -29.36 -1.29
N VAL A 443 12.70 -29.47 -2.07
CA VAL A 443 12.63 -30.03 -3.44
C VAL A 443 12.11 -31.46 -3.42
N PHE A 444 12.48 -32.27 -2.41
CA PHE A 444 11.91 -33.61 -2.23
C PHE A 444 10.43 -33.60 -1.87
N ARG A 445 9.96 -32.58 -1.16
CA ARG A 445 8.55 -32.43 -0.85
C ARG A 445 7.75 -32.10 -2.11
N VAL A 446 8.22 -31.17 -2.94
CA VAL A 446 7.59 -30.87 -4.24
C VAL A 446 7.52 -32.11 -5.12
N TYR A 447 8.59 -32.90 -5.14
CA TYR A 447 8.60 -34.20 -5.81
C TYR A 447 7.57 -35.15 -5.19
N GLY A 448 7.60 -35.38 -3.87
CA GLY A 448 6.69 -36.31 -3.19
C GLY A 448 5.21 -35.92 -3.27
N ASP A 449 4.88 -34.63 -3.14
CA ASP A 449 3.53 -34.09 -3.33
C ASP A 449 3.02 -34.32 -4.77
N SER A 450 3.94 -34.53 -5.73
CA SER A 450 3.57 -34.87 -7.11
C SER A 450 3.26 -36.36 -7.30
N PHE A 451 3.57 -37.25 -6.34
CA PHE A 451 3.32 -38.70 -6.42
C PHE A 451 2.02 -39.08 -5.69
N GLU A 452 0.98 -39.45 -6.43
CA GLU A 452 -0.10 -40.29 -5.89
C GLU A 452 0.27 -41.77 -6.06
N GLU A 453 -0.09 -42.63 -5.09
CA GLU A 453 0.36 -44.04 -4.95
C GLU A 453 0.07 -44.97 -6.16
N SER A 454 -0.57 -44.47 -7.23
CA SER A 454 -0.92 -45.22 -8.44
C SER A 454 -0.45 -44.60 -9.77
N ASP A 455 0.34 -43.52 -9.75
CA ASP A 455 0.64 -42.76 -10.96
C ASP A 455 1.86 -43.26 -11.75
N SER A 456 1.68 -43.36 -13.08
CA SER A 456 2.76 -43.65 -14.02
C SER A 456 3.58 -42.39 -14.32
N TRP A 457 4.90 -42.54 -14.49
CA TRP A 457 5.83 -41.45 -14.85
C TRP A 457 5.36 -40.53 -16.00
N ARG A 458 4.58 -41.07 -16.95
CA ARG A 458 3.99 -40.33 -18.08
C ARG A 458 2.97 -39.25 -17.65
N ARG A 459 2.31 -39.40 -16.51
CA ARG A 459 1.40 -38.40 -15.93
C ARG A 459 2.11 -37.36 -15.06
N LEU A 460 3.27 -37.74 -14.51
CA LEU A 460 4.07 -36.93 -13.57
C LEU A 460 5.00 -35.93 -14.26
N ASN A 461 5.53 -36.32 -15.43
CA ASN A 461 6.47 -35.50 -16.19
C ASN A 461 5.97 -34.06 -16.43
N PRO A 462 4.70 -33.79 -16.82
CA PRO A 462 4.20 -32.41 -16.97
C PRO A 462 4.23 -31.56 -15.69
N VAL A 463 3.99 -32.15 -14.51
CA VAL A 463 3.98 -31.44 -13.22
C VAL A 463 5.41 -31.09 -12.79
N LEU A 464 6.34 -32.03 -12.98
CA LEU A 464 7.76 -31.80 -12.73
C LEU A 464 8.37 -30.85 -13.76
N VAL A 465 7.90 -30.85 -15.01
CA VAL A 465 8.26 -29.82 -16.01
C VAL A 465 7.88 -28.44 -15.48
N THR A 466 6.66 -28.27 -14.97
CA THR A 466 6.20 -26.99 -14.42
C THR A 466 7.04 -26.54 -13.22
N SER A 467 7.42 -27.48 -12.34
CA SER A 467 8.28 -27.21 -11.19
C SER A 467 9.72 -26.85 -11.61
N SER A 468 10.30 -27.55 -12.59
CA SER A 468 11.62 -27.25 -13.15
C SER A 468 11.65 -25.94 -13.92
N LEU A 469 10.58 -25.62 -14.65
CA LEU A 469 10.40 -24.32 -15.31
C LEU A 469 10.28 -23.18 -14.27
N THR A 470 9.70 -23.44 -13.10
CA THR A 470 9.66 -22.48 -11.98
C THR A 470 11.03 -22.30 -11.33
N LEU A 471 11.89 -23.32 -11.33
CA LEU A 471 13.28 -23.19 -10.90
C LEU A 471 14.14 -22.38 -11.89
N LEU A 472 13.82 -22.50 -13.19
CA LEU A 472 14.42 -21.72 -14.29
C LEU A 472 13.92 -20.26 -14.32
N ASP A 473 12.71 -20.02 -13.83
CA ASP A 473 12.08 -18.71 -13.71
C ASP A 473 11.94 -18.29 -12.23
N GLU A 474 13.00 -17.68 -11.68
CA GLU A 474 13.06 -17.25 -10.27
C GLU A 474 11.90 -16.35 -9.82
N THR A 475 11.23 -15.66 -10.75
CA THR A 475 10.08 -14.81 -10.41
C THR A 475 8.97 -15.65 -9.77
N LYS A 476 8.68 -16.85 -10.31
CA LYS A 476 7.61 -17.75 -9.82
C LYS A 476 7.91 -18.45 -8.49
N LYS A 477 9.18 -18.58 -8.10
CA LYS A 477 9.58 -19.24 -6.82
C LYS A 477 9.03 -18.53 -5.57
N LYS A 478 8.90 -17.20 -5.58
CA LYS A 478 8.41 -16.43 -4.41
C LYS A 478 6.90 -16.60 -4.20
N THR A 479 6.12 -16.67 -5.28
CA THR A 479 4.65 -16.75 -5.24
C THR A 479 4.12 -18.09 -4.75
N VAL A 480 4.76 -19.21 -5.14
CA VAL A 480 4.34 -20.56 -4.68
C VAL A 480 4.55 -20.75 -3.17
N MET A 481 5.57 -20.12 -2.58
CA MET A 481 5.79 -20.16 -1.13
C MET A 481 4.88 -19.21 -0.34
N ALA A 482 4.44 -18.09 -0.93
CA ALA A 482 3.49 -17.15 -0.32
C ALA A 482 2.05 -17.68 -0.38
N ALA A 483 1.61 -18.23 -1.52
CA ALA A 483 0.27 -18.78 -1.71
C ALA A 483 -0.02 -20.02 -0.82
N LYS A 484 0.99 -20.85 -0.53
CA LYS A 484 0.84 -21.97 0.42
C LYS A 484 0.75 -21.52 1.89
N ARG A 485 1.26 -20.32 2.24
CA ARG A 485 1.13 -19.77 3.61
C ARG A 485 -0.27 -19.20 3.87
N THR A 486 -0.92 -18.63 2.86
CA THR A 486 -2.29 -18.12 2.98
C THR A 486 -3.35 -19.23 2.90
N ALA A 487 -3.10 -20.32 2.17
CA ALA A 487 -3.98 -21.48 2.17
C ALA A 487 -4.01 -22.22 3.52
N ASN A 488 -2.86 -22.33 4.21
CA ASN A 488 -2.75 -23.01 5.52
C ASN A 488 -3.22 -22.15 6.72
N LEU A 489 -3.79 -20.97 6.48
CA LEU A 489 -4.44 -20.14 7.52
C LEU A 489 -5.97 -20.21 7.45
N HIS A 490 -6.51 -20.98 6.49
CA HIS A 490 -7.95 -21.20 6.31
C HIS A 490 -8.37 -22.68 6.43
N ASP A 491 -7.44 -23.54 6.85
CA ASP A 491 -7.68 -24.86 7.45
C ASP A 491 -7.16 -24.82 8.90
#